data_AF-A0A2T3IQK1-F1
#
_entry.id   AF-A0A2T3IQK1-F1
#
_cell.length_a   1.000
_cell.length_b   1.000
_cell.length_c   1.000
_cell.angle_alpha   90.00
_cell.angle_beta   90.00
_cell.angle_gamma   90.00
#
_symmetry.space_group_name_H-M   'P 1'
#
loop_
_entity.id
_entity.type
_entity.pdbx_description
1 polymer ?
#
loop_
_entity_poly.entity_id
_entity_poly.type
_entity_poly.pdbx_seq_one_letter_code
_entity_poly.pdbx_strand_id
1 'polypeptide(L)'
;MKKNSVIAIGVLVLAGLIGARDLYTTLYPQHVVNMNNKTLNLGQVYSQDLLSTVTITADGATLLTATSPLSTIVKQLTMKLQHDVNQGNRELVSGEKMQLATAYFNTNIVIHLSTVVMYNSQHYKAISMPLESVIVSYTANNELQFNDIIELAQRYQNKTQEVFNNNYNFID
;
A
#
# COMPACT_ATOMS: atom_id res chain seq x y z
N MET A 1 52.35 -22.51 58.61
CA MET A 1 51.10 -21.77 58.31
C MET A 1 50.94 -21.69 56.80
N LYS A 2 49.94 -22.39 56.23
CA LYS A 2 49.54 -22.32 54.82
C LYS A 2 48.37 -21.34 54.70
N LYS A 3 48.42 -20.35 53.80
CA LYS A 3 47.25 -19.54 53.44
C LYS A 3 47.25 -19.17 51.94
N ASN A 4 46.50 -20.00 51.22
CA ASN A 4 45.53 -19.74 50.14
C ASN A 4 45.85 -18.71 49.04
N SER A 5 46.18 -19.22 47.85
CA SER A 5 45.95 -18.55 46.56
C SER A 5 44.50 -18.82 46.12
N VAL A 6 43.67 -17.79 46.05
CA VAL A 6 42.32 -17.87 45.48
C VAL A 6 42.47 -17.71 43.96
N ILE A 7 42.31 -18.82 43.24
CA ILE A 7 42.15 -18.83 41.78
C ILE A 7 40.72 -18.34 41.52
N ALA A 8 40.59 -17.09 41.07
CA ALA A 8 39.34 -16.55 40.56
C ALA A 8 39.06 -17.15 39.17
N ILE A 9 38.46 -18.35 39.15
CA ILE A 9 37.75 -18.88 37.98
C ILE A 9 36.26 -18.66 38.23
N GLY A 10 35.63 -17.92 37.32
CA GLY A 10 34.21 -17.54 37.38
C GLY A 10 34.12 -16.03 37.54
N VAL A 11 33.79 -15.25 36.52
CA VAL A 11 32.61 -15.35 35.67
C VAL A 11 32.94 -14.73 34.30
N LEU A 12 33.04 -15.54 33.23
CA LEU A 12 33.26 -15.02 31.86
C LEU A 12 32.33 -15.60 30.79
N VAL A 13 31.29 -16.36 31.17
CA VAL A 13 30.48 -17.11 30.18
C VAL A 13 29.03 -16.58 30.02
N LEU A 14 28.56 -15.66 30.87
CA LEU A 14 27.16 -15.20 30.79
C LEU A 14 26.93 -13.89 30.01
N ALA A 15 27.97 -13.11 29.70
CA ALA A 15 27.84 -11.91 28.87
C ALA A 15 27.78 -12.19 27.36
N GLY A 16 28.26 -13.35 26.91
CA GLY A 16 28.32 -13.70 25.49
C GLY A 16 26.96 -14.08 24.86
N LEU A 17 26.03 -14.62 25.66
CA LEU A 17 24.75 -15.13 25.13
C LEU A 17 23.69 -14.04 24.95
N ILE A 18 23.70 -12.99 25.78
CA ILE A 18 22.76 -11.87 25.64
C ILE A 18 23.16 -11.00 24.43
N GLY A 19 24.46 -10.70 24.29
CA GLY A 19 24.98 -9.96 23.13
C GLY A 19 24.83 -10.70 21.81
N ALA A 20 24.94 -12.03 21.77
CA ALA A 20 24.84 -12.80 20.53
C ALA A 20 23.43 -12.80 19.92
N ARG A 21 22.37 -12.76 20.74
CA ARG A 21 20.99 -12.75 20.23
C ARG A 21 20.62 -11.39 19.63
N ASP A 22 20.97 -10.31 20.32
CA ASP A 22 20.77 -8.94 19.80
C ASP A 22 21.65 -8.69 18.57
N LEU A 23 22.89 -9.17 18.57
CA LEU A 23 23.76 -9.11 17.39
C LEU A 23 23.18 -9.95 16.24
N TYR A 24 22.62 -11.13 16.52
CA TYR A 24 22.00 -11.98 15.49
C TYR A 24 20.76 -11.34 14.89
N THR A 25 19.85 -10.75 15.69
CA THR A 25 18.68 -10.04 15.15
C THR A 25 19.04 -8.75 14.43
N THR A 26 20.14 -8.10 14.81
CA THR A 26 20.69 -6.93 14.11
C THR A 26 21.35 -7.31 12.78
N LEU A 27 22.02 -8.47 12.73
CA LEU A 27 22.67 -8.99 11.52
C LEU A 27 21.71 -9.75 10.59
N TYR A 28 20.59 -10.27 11.12
CA TYR A 28 19.58 -11.05 10.41
C TYR A 28 18.17 -10.56 10.79
N PRO A 29 17.72 -9.42 10.22
CA PRO A 29 16.40 -8.90 10.52
C PRO A 29 15.32 -9.91 10.15
N GLN A 30 14.46 -10.25 11.12
CA GLN A 30 13.30 -11.12 10.93
C GLN A 30 12.10 -10.25 10.55
N HIS A 31 12.05 -9.79 9.31
CA HIS A 31 10.87 -9.07 8.82
C HIS A 31 9.68 -10.02 8.78
N VAL A 32 8.59 -9.63 9.43
CA VAL A 32 7.38 -10.43 9.53
C VAL A 32 6.18 -9.64 9.02
N VAL A 33 5.29 -10.33 8.32
CA VAL A 33 4.02 -9.76 7.85
C VAL A 33 2.86 -10.64 8.29
N ASN A 34 1.70 -10.04 8.53
CA ASN A 34 0.48 -10.79 8.85
C ASN A 34 -0.41 -10.87 7.61
N MET A 35 -0.67 -12.09 7.15
CA MET A 35 -1.55 -12.37 6.00
C MET A 35 -2.58 -13.42 6.38
N ASN A 36 -3.88 -13.09 6.24
CA ASN A 36 -4.98 -14.03 6.51
C ASN A 36 -4.86 -14.70 7.90
N ASN A 37 -4.58 -13.90 8.94
CA ASN A 37 -4.34 -14.34 10.32
C ASN A 37 -3.15 -15.30 10.51
N LYS A 38 -2.23 -15.35 9.56
CA LYS A 38 -0.97 -16.09 9.67
C LYS A 38 0.20 -15.11 9.63
N THR A 39 1.11 -15.25 10.59
CA THR A 39 2.38 -14.53 10.57
C THR A 39 3.34 -15.24 9.63
N LEU A 40 3.87 -14.49 8.68
CA LEU A 40 4.83 -14.97 7.71
C LEU A 40 6.18 -14.30 7.96
N ASN A 41 7.22 -15.10 8.14
CA ASN A 41 8.58 -14.62 8.24
C ASN A 41 9.19 -14.51 6.84
N LEU A 42 9.54 -13.29 6.43
CA LEU A 42 10.16 -12.99 5.15
C LEU A 42 11.69 -13.19 5.18
N GLY A 43 12.29 -13.16 6.36
CA GLY A 43 13.74 -13.00 6.52
C GLY A 43 14.18 -11.61 6.03
N GLN A 44 15.35 -11.52 5.41
CA GLN A 44 15.79 -10.28 4.79
C GLN A 44 14.89 -9.93 3.59
N VAL A 45 14.45 -8.68 3.50
CA VAL A 45 13.71 -8.15 2.34
C VAL A 45 14.70 -7.44 1.42
N TYR A 46 14.69 -7.80 0.13
CA TYR A 46 15.60 -7.27 -0.90
C TYR A 46 14.93 -6.18 -1.75
N SER A 47 13.62 -6.27 -1.96
CA SER A 47 12.84 -5.23 -2.63
C SER A 47 11.40 -5.24 -2.14
N GLN A 48 10.76 -4.09 -2.26
CA GLN A 48 9.37 -3.88 -1.89
C GLN A 48 8.74 -2.87 -2.86
N ASP A 49 7.58 -3.20 -3.42
CA ASP A 49 6.88 -2.35 -4.38
C ASP A 49 5.40 -2.23 -4.00
N LEU A 50 4.86 -1.01 -4.00
CA LEU A 50 3.45 -0.77 -3.74
C LEU A 50 2.69 -0.60 -5.05
N LEU A 51 1.79 -1.53 -5.34
CA LEU A 51 0.91 -1.47 -6.49
C LEU A 51 -0.51 -1.18 -6.04
N SER A 52 -1.07 -0.06 -6.53
CA SER A 52 -2.44 0.35 -6.22
C SER A 52 -3.33 0.21 -7.45
N THR A 53 -4.57 -0.18 -7.21
CA THR A 53 -5.62 -0.27 -8.21
C THR A 53 -6.86 0.47 -7.74
N VAL A 54 -7.39 1.32 -8.62
CA VAL A 54 -8.71 1.96 -8.49
C VAL A 54 -9.62 1.39 -9.57
N THR A 55 -10.75 0.83 -9.16
CA THR A 55 -11.79 0.32 -10.06
C THR A 55 -13.09 1.04 -9.77
N ILE A 56 -13.71 1.60 -10.81
CA ILE A 56 -15.05 2.19 -10.76
C ILE A 56 -15.97 1.27 -11.54
N THR A 57 -17.04 0.81 -10.90
CA THR A 57 -18.05 -0.07 -11.50
C THR A 57 -19.42 0.56 -11.42
N ALA A 58 -20.29 0.26 -12.38
CA ALA A 58 -21.71 0.58 -12.36
C ALA A 58 -22.49 -0.62 -12.91
N ASP A 59 -23.60 -0.98 -12.27
CA ASP A 59 -24.49 -2.06 -12.74
C ASP A 59 -23.77 -3.39 -13.05
N GLY A 60 -22.71 -3.69 -12.28
CA GLY A 60 -21.90 -4.90 -12.46
C GLY A 60 -20.86 -4.83 -13.58
N ALA A 61 -20.80 -3.73 -14.33
CA ALA A 61 -19.80 -3.47 -15.35
C ALA A 61 -18.68 -2.55 -14.85
N THR A 62 -17.45 -2.81 -15.29
CA THR A 62 -16.31 -1.93 -15.03
C THR A 62 -16.35 -0.73 -15.97
N LEU A 63 -16.46 0.47 -15.40
CA LEU A 63 -16.39 1.72 -16.14
C LEU A 63 -14.93 2.16 -16.33
N LEU A 64 -14.14 2.06 -15.27
CA LEU A 64 -12.75 2.54 -15.26
C LEU A 64 -11.89 1.66 -14.35
N THR A 65 -10.70 1.31 -14.83
CA THR A 65 -9.64 0.73 -14.00
C THR A 65 -8.34 1.50 -14.21
N ALA A 66 -7.71 1.89 -13.11
CA ALA A 66 -6.38 2.49 -13.06
C ALA A 66 -5.50 1.63 -12.14
N THR A 67 -4.39 1.11 -12.66
CA THR A 67 -3.38 0.38 -11.88
C THR A 67 -2.04 1.05 -12.08
N SER A 68 -1.36 1.39 -10.98
CA SER A 68 -0.09 2.13 -11.00
C SER A 68 0.63 1.96 -9.65
N PRO A 69 1.94 2.25 -9.56
CA PRO A 69 2.59 2.42 -8.27
C PRO A 69 1.81 3.41 -7.38
N LEU A 70 1.73 3.17 -6.07
CA LEU A 70 0.97 3.99 -5.12
C LEU A 70 1.28 5.49 -5.28
N SER A 71 2.55 5.85 -5.49
CA SER A 71 3.01 7.23 -5.68
C SER A 71 2.43 7.95 -6.90
N THR A 72 1.87 7.21 -7.86
CA THR A 72 1.39 7.74 -9.15
C THR A 72 -0.08 7.40 -9.43
N ILE A 73 -0.77 6.71 -8.52
CA ILE A 73 -2.13 6.23 -8.75
C ILE A 73 -3.12 7.37 -8.96
N VAL A 74 -3.00 8.46 -8.19
CA VAL A 74 -3.86 9.65 -8.36
C VAL A 74 -3.65 10.27 -9.73
N LYS A 75 -2.39 10.45 -10.15
CA LYS A 75 -2.07 10.97 -11.49
C LYS A 75 -2.69 10.11 -12.59
N GLN A 76 -2.59 8.78 -12.46
CA GLN A 76 -3.12 7.86 -13.46
C GLN A 76 -4.65 7.86 -13.51
N LEU A 77 -5.31 7.95 -12.36
CA LEU A 77 -6.77 8.09 -12.27
C LEU A 77 -7.23 9.41 -12.91
N THR A 78 -6.59 10.53 -12.55
CA THR A 78 -6.88 11.85 -13.13
C THR A 78 -6.74 11.86 -14.64
N MET A 79 -5.68 11.24 -15.18
CA MET A 79 -5.48 11.15 -16.63
C MET A 79 -6.61 10.36 -17.33
N LYS A 80 -7.10 9.28 -16.71
CA LYS A 80 -8.21 8.49 -17.25
C LYS A 80 -9.53 9.24 -17.22
N LEU A 81 -9.88 9.84 -16.08
CA LEU A 81 -11.08 10.66 -15.96
C LEU A 81 -11.06 11.86 -16.92
N GLN A 82 -9.90 12.51 -17.09
CA GLN A 82 -9.72 13.59 -18.06
C GLN A 82 -9.87 13.09 -19.51
N HIS A 83 -9.42 11.88 -19.80
CA HIS A 83 -9.62 11.26 -21.12
C HIS A 83 -11.11 11.10 -21.42
N ASP A 84 -11.89 10.59 -20.47
CA ASP A 84 -13.34 10.39 -20.62
C ASP A 84 -14.08 11.72 -20.81
N VAL A 85 -13.73 12.75 -20.02
CA VAL A 85 -14.25 14.11 -20.21
C VAL A 85 -13.94 14.64 -21.60
N ASN A 86 -12.70 14.48 -22.06
CA ASN A 86 -12.27 14.92 -23.39
C ASN A 86 -13.01 14.18 -24.51
N GLN A 87 -13.28 12.88 -24.33
CA GLN A 87 -14.04 12.08 -25.28
C GLN A 87 -15.48 12.56 -25.36
N GLY A 88 -16.19 12.65 -24.23
CA GLY A 88 -17.57 13.15 -24.22
C GLY A 88 -17.68 14.56 -24.79
N ASN A 89 -16.69 15.43 -24.53
CA ASN A 89 -16.63 16.77 -25.12
C ASN A 89 -16.45 16.79 -26.64
N ARG A 90 -15.84 15.77 -27.25
CA ARG A 90 -15.73 15.68 -28.72
C ARG A 90 -17.04 15.27 -29.37
N GLU A 91 -17.88 14.53 -28.66
CA GLU A 91 -19.19 14.08 -29.13
C GLU A 91 -20.25 15.20 -29.05
N LEU A 92 -20.01 16.22 -28.19
CA LEU A 92 -20.87 17.40 -28.08
C LEU A 92 -20.65 18.38 -29.25
N VAL A 93 -21.64 18.48 -30.13
CA VAL A 93 -21.62 19.27 -31.38
C VAL A 93 -21.56 20.79 -31.14
N SER A 94 -22.20 21.29 -30.08
CA SER A 94 -22.22 22.71 -29.67
C SER A 94 -22.65 22.81 -28.20
N GLY A 95 -22.16 23.81 -27.47
CA GLY A 95 -22.50 24.07 -26.06
C GLY A 95 -21.31 24.09 -25.11
N GLU A 96 -21.62 24.29 -23.82
CA GLU A 96 -20.63 24.28 -22.75
C GLU A 96 -19.96 22.90 -22.64
N LYS A 97 -18.63 22.90 -22.52
CA LYS A 97 -17.85 21.67 -22.43
C LYS A 97 -17.75 21.23 -20.97
N MET A 98 -17.89 19.93 -20.73
CA MET A 98 -17.68 19.32 -19.43
C MET A 98 -16.25 19.62 -18.95
N GLN A 99 -16.10 19.88 -17.66
CA GLN A 99 -14.80 20.04 -17.02
C GLN A 99 -14.61 18.91 -16.02
N LEU A 100 -13.36 18.54 -15.74
CA LEU A 100 -13.05 17.52 -14.74
C LEU A 100 -13.65 17.85 -13.36
N ALA A 101 -13.70 19.13 -13.01
CA ALA A 101 -14.26 19.60 -11.75
C ALA A 101 -15.78 19.41 -11.64
N THR A 102 -16.50 19.32 -12.76
CA THR A 102 -17.98 19.30 -12.76
C THR A 102 -18.58 18.04 -13.37
N ALA A 103 -17.79 17.23 -14.07
CA ALA A 103 -18.22 15.95 -14.61
C ALA A 103 -18.53 14.96 -13.47
N TYR A 104 -19.59 14.17 -13.64
CA TYR A 104 -20.02 13.16 -12.68
C TYR A 104 -20.63 11.96 -13.40
N PHE A 105 -20.77 10.83 -12.69
CA PHE A 105 -21.48 9.67 -13.20
C PHE A 105 -22.98 9.82 -12.93
N ASN A 106 -23.81 9.72 -13.98
CA ASN A 106 -25.27 9.79 -13.88
C ASN A 106 -25.92 8.45 -13.48
N THR A 107 -25.12 7.48 -13.04
CA THR A 107 -25.57 6.17 -12.55
C THR A 107 -24.94 5.89 -11.20
N ASN A 108 -25.47 4.90 -10.48
CA ASN A 108 -24.88 4.45 -9.24
C ASN A 108 -23.52 3.82 -9.53
N ILE A 109 -22.53 4.16 -8.70
CA ILE A 109 -21.17 3.64 -8.86
C ILE A 109 -20.66 3.02 -7.56
N VAL A 110 -19.76 2.05 -7.72
CA VAL A 110 -18.93 1.54 -6.64
C VAL A 110 -17.47 1.78 -7.00
N ILE A 111 -16.76 2.45 -6.10
CA ILE A 111 -15.33 2.73 -6.21
C ILE A 111 -14.60 1.78 -5.27
N HIS A 112 -13.73 0.96 -5.83
CA HIS A 112 -12.85 0.06 -5.09
C HIS A 112 -11.41 0.54 -5.23
N LEU A 113 -10.80 0.94 -4.11
CA LEU A 113 -9.38 1.27 -4.02
C LEU A 113 -8.67 0.15 -3.25
N SER A 114 -7.60 -0.39 -3.82
CA SER A 114 -6.82 -1.46 -3.19
C SER A 114 -5.34 -1.25 -3.44
N THR A 115 -4.52 -1.65 -2.48
CA THR A 115 -3.06 -1.63 -2.59
C THR A 115 -2.49 -2.93 -2.09
N VAL A 116 -1.55 -3.47 -2.85
CA VAL A 116 -0.75 -4.63 -2.46
C VAL A 116 0.70 -4.21 -2.36
N VAL A 117 1.40 -4.78 -1.38
CA VAL A 117 2.86 -4.71 -1.30
C VAL A 117 3.41 -5.99 -1.90
N MET A 118 4.33 -5.86 -2.85
CA MET A 118 5.08 -6.97 -3.42
C MET A 118 6.45 -7.00 -2.74
N TYR A 119 6.75 -8.05 -1.96
CA TYR A 119 8.08 -8.26 -1.39
C TYR A 119 8.87 -9.29 -2.18
N ASN A 120 10.15 -9.00 -2.40
CA ASN A 120 11.18 -9.99 -2.69
C ASN A 120 12.04 -10.16 -1.44
N SER A 121 12.21 -11.39 -0.98
CA SER A 121 12.82 -11.68 0.31
C SER A 121 13.60 -13.00 0.30
N GLN A 122 14.36 -13.22 1.36
CA GLN A 122 15.19 -14.41 1.54
C GLN A 122 14.40 -15.72 1.40
N HIS A 123 13.16 -15.74 1.89
CA HIS A 123 12.32 -16.94 1.88
C HIS A 123 11.34 -16.97 0.70
N TYR A 124 11.03 -15.82 0.09
CA TYR A 124 10.06 -15.73 -1.00
C TYR A 124 10.59 -14.86 -2.14
N LYS A 125 10.68 -15.45 -3.34
CA LYS A 125 11.06 -14.73 -4.57
C LYS A 125 10.11 -13.57 -4.90
N ALA A 126 8.83 -13.75 -4.60
CA ALA A 126 7.80 -12.74 -4.71
C ALA A 126 6.63 -13.12 -3.80
N ILE A 127 6.19 -12.19 -2.96
CA ILE A 127 4.94 -12.33 -2.21
C ILE A 127 4.10 -11.06 -2.32
N SER A 128 2.81 -11.26 -2.62
CA SER A 128 1.82 -10.19 -2.65
C SER A 128 1.06 -10.16 -1.33
N MET A 129 1.25 -9.10 -0.56
CA MET A 129 0.53 -8.85 0.67
C MET A 129 -0.51 -7.75 0.44
N PRO A 130 -1.82 -8.02 0.62
CA PRO A 130 -2.82 -6.98 0.67
C PRO A 130 -2.53 -6.03 1.83
N LEU A 131 -2.46 -4.73 1.55
CA LEU A 131 -2.15 -3.70 2.55
C LEU A 131 -3.41 -3.03 3.07
N GLU A 132 -4.16 -2.40 2.17
CA GLU A 132 -5.38 -1.66 2.50
C GLU A 132 -6.35 -1.81 1.32
N SER A 133 -7.64 -1.95 1.62
CA SER A 133 -8.70 -1.96 0.62
C SER A 133 -9.90 -1.18 1.14
N VAL A 134 -10.43 -0.29 0.31
CA VAL A 134 -11.60 0.53 0.61
C VAL A 134 -12.61 0.41 -0.52
N ILE A 135 -13.87 0.18 -0.16
CA ILE A 135 -14.99 0.14 -1.10
C ILE A 135 -15.97 1.24 -0.68
N VAL A 136 -16.31 2.12 -1.61
CA VAL A 136 -17.27 3.21 -1.39
C VAL A 136 -18.35 3.14 -2.46
N SER A 137 -19.61 3.18 -2.04
CA SER A 137 -20.76 3.19 -2.94
C SER A 137 -21.36 4.59 -3.01
N TYR A 138 -21.71 5.04 -4.20
CA TYR A 138 -22.36 6.32 -4.44
C TYR A 138 -23.61 6.14 -5.28
N THR A 139 -24.64 6.91 -4.95
CA THR A 139 -25.86 6.98 -5.75
C THR A 139 -25.80 8.13 -6.74
N ALA A 140 -26.42 7.99 -7.92
CA ALA A 140 -26.45 9.04 -8.94
C ALA A 140 -26.95 10.40 -8.41
N ASN A 141 -27.90 10.38 -7.48
CA ASN A 141 -28.46 11.57 -6.82
C ASN A 141 -27.44 12.38 -6.02
N ASN A 142 -26.26 11.82 -5.73
CA ASN A 142 -25.21 12.52 -4.99
C ASN A 142 -24.39 13.45 -5.91
N GLU A 143 -24.56 13.35 -7.23
CA GLU A 143 -23.82 14.12 -8.24
C GLU A 143 -22.31 14.16 -7.97
N LEU A 144 -21.75 13.03 -7.54
CA LEU A 144 -20.35 12.94 -7.12
C LEU A 144 -19.43 13.33 -8.28
N GLN A 145 -18.71 14.44 -8.12
CA GLN A 145 -17.87 14.99 -9.17
C GLN A 145 -16.60 14.15 -9.31
N PHE A 146 -16.02 14.13 -10.50
CA PHE A 146 -14.75 13.44 -10.76
C PHE A 146 -13.62 14.00 -9.87
N ASN A 147 -13.67 15.28 -9.51
CA ASN A 147 -12.75 15.87 -8.55
C ASN A 147 -12.87 15.22 -7.15
N ASP A 148 -14.08 14.91 -6.68
CA ASP A 148 -14.28 14.24 -5.38
C ASP A 148 -13.68 12.83 -5.38
N ILE A 149 -13.75 12.14 -6.52
CA ILE A 149 -13.15 10.81 -6.72
C ILE A 149 -11.62 10.90 -6.67
N ILE A 150 -11.04 11.93 -7.29
CA ILE A 150 -9.60 12.21 -7.26
C ILE A 150 -9.15 12.52 -5.82
N GLU A 151 -9.89 13.34 -5.09
CA GLU A 151 -9.60 13.63 -3.70
C GLU A 151 -9.71 12.40 -2.79
N LEU A 152 -10.71 11.54 -3.01
CA LEU A 152 -10.83 10.27 -2.32
C LEU A 152 -9.59 9.39 -2.57
N ALA A 153 -9.15 9.29 -3.82
CA ALA A 153 -7.94 8.55 -4.17
C ALA A 153 -6.67 9.16 -3.53
N GLN A 154 -6.59 10.49 -3.43
CA GLN A 154 -5.47 11.17 -2.77
C GLN A 154 -5.44 10.90 -1.26
N ARG A 155 -6.60 10.97 -0.59
CA ARG A 155 -6.70 10.62 0.84
C ARG A 155 -6.32 9.17 1.08
N TYR A 156 -6.81 8.26 0.24
CA TYR A 156 -6.44 6.85 0.27
C TYR A 156 -4.94 6.64 0.06
N GLN A 157 -4.36 7.33 -0.94
CA GLN A 157 -2.92 7.26 -1.23
C GLN A 157 -2.09 7.67 -0.01
N ASN A 158 -2.40 8.82 0.59
CA ASN A 158 -1.67 9.35 1.72
C ASN A 158 -1.76 8.41 2.94
N LYS A 159 -2.97 7.96 3.27
CA LYS A 159 -3.19 7.04 4.39
C LYS A 159 -2.45 5.71 4.17
N THR A 160 -2.52 5.15 2.97
CA THR A 160 -1.87 3.88 2.64
C THR A 160 -0.34 4.00 2.70
N GLN A 161 0.21 5.12 2.22
CA GLN A 161 1.65 5.39 2.32
C GLN A 161 2.11 5.50 3.77
N GLU A 162 1.34 6.17 4.63
CA GLU A 162 1.63 6.27 6.06
C GLU A 162 1.60 4.89 6.74
N VAL A 163 0.55 4.09 6.48
CA VAL A 163 0.44 2.73 7.02
C VAL A 163 1.63 1.87 6.58
N PHE A 164 2.03 1.97 5.31
CA PHE A 164 3.19 1.28 4.79
C PHE A 164 4.47 1.70 5.51
N ASN A 165 4.77 3.00 5.53
CA ASN A 165 6.00 3.53 6.12
C ASN A 165 6.14 3.14 7.60
N ASN A 166 5.04 3.12 8.35
CA ASN A 166 5.07 2.89 9.80
C ASN A 166 5.17 1.41 10.17
N ASN A 167 4.68 0.48 9.34
CA ASN A 167 4.46 -0.91 9.76
C ASN A 167 5.01 -1.97 8.80
N TYR A 168 5.25 -1.61 7.54
CA TYR A 168 5.48 -2.55 6.46
C TYR A 168 6.66 -2.16 5.55
N ASN A 169 7.29 -1.02 5.81
CA ASN A 169 8.55 -0.65 5.22
C ASN A 169 9.68 -1.41 5.92
N PHE A 170 10.36 -2.30 5.19
CA PHE A 170 11.49 -3.09 5.69
C PHE A 170 12.83 -2.69 5.05
N ILE A 171 12.81 -1.67 4.19
CA ILE A 171 13.98 -1.16 3.48
C ILE A 171 14.00 0.36 3.68
N ASP A 172 14.84 0.80 4.62
CA ASP A 172 15.15 2.21 4.84
C ASP A 172 16.23 2.72 3.86
#